data_AF-A0A2W5A3X6-F1
#
_entry.id   AF-A0A2W5A3X6-F1
#
_cell.length_a   1.000
_cell.length_b   1.000
_cell.length_c   1.000
_cell.angle_alpha   90.00
_cell.angle_beta   90.00
_cell.angle_gamma   90.00
#
_symmetry.space_group_name_H-M   'P 1'
#
loop_
_entity.id
_entity.type
_entity.pdbx_description
1 polymer ?
#
loop_
_entity_poly.entity_id
_entity_poly.type
_entity_poly.pdbx_seq_one_letter_code
_entity_poly.pdbx_strand_id
1 'polypeptide(L)'
;MQQDEIARNYGGQNGTIEHLLQALGKVMTAHSQALEILSLQSEENKKLKEQIELLEKVASQDGLTGLFNQAYFKQQLKAIGNAYDRSENEAPERRHTQGNAIIMIDMDYFKPINDTHGHAAGDEALKTVAGYLNPTCAKRMLWRA
;
A
#
# COMPACT_ATOMS: atom_id res chain seq x y z
N MET A 1 28.92 -64.12 26.66
CA MET A 1 28.45 -63.82 25.29
C MET A 1 27.33 -62.79 25.30
N GLN A 2 26.25 -62.97 26.08
CA GLN A 2 25.11 -62.04 26.12
C GLN A 2 25.41 -60.64 26.73
N GLN A 3 26.34 -60.52 27.69
CA GLN A 3 26.68 -59.23 28.31
C GLN A 3 27.52 -58.29 27.42
N ASP A 4 28.39 -58.83 26.57
CA ASP A 4 29.18 -58.03 25.60
C ASP A 4 28.31 -57.47 24.47
N GLU A 5 27.27 -58.19 24.07
CA GLU A 5 26.33 -57.77 23.02
C GLU A 5 25.42 -56.63 23.49
N ILE A 6 25.00 -56.68 24.76
CA ILE A 6 24.29 -55.59 25.43
C ILE A 6 25.19 -54.34 25.52
N ALA A 7 26.43 -54.45 26.01
CA ALA A 7 27.33 -53.30 26.13
C ALA A 7 27.64 -52.62 24.78
N ARG A 8 27.82 -53.41 23.71
CA ARG A 8 28.00 -52.88 22.33
C ARG A 8 26.74 -52.20 21.79
N ASN A 9 25.55 -52.74 22.06
CA ASN A 9 24.28 -52.17 21.62
C ASN A 9 23.95 -50.87 22.37
N TYR A 10 24.24 -50.81 23.69
CA TYR A 10 24.08 -49.61 24.51
C TYR A 10 25.10 -48.50 24.15
N GLY A 11 26.36 -48.86 23.84
CA GLY A 11 27.36 -47.90 23.36
C GLY A 11 27.02 -47.29 21.98
N GLY A 12 26.47 -48.10 21.06
CA GLY A 12 25.98 -47.64 19.76
C GLY A 12 24.70 -46.79 19.85
N GLN A 13 23.76 -47.16 20.73
CA GLN A 13 22.55 -46.38 20.97
C GLN A 13 22.85 -45.03 21.65
N ASN A 14 23.79 -44.96 22.60
CA ASN A 14 24.19 -43.71 23.22
C ASN A 14 24.82 -42.72 22.21
N GLY A 15 25.73 -43.20 21.34
CA GLY A 15 26.27 -42.35 20.27
C GLY A 15 25.22 -41.89 19.26
N THR A 16 24.21 -42.73 18.98
CA THR A 16 23.09 -42.38 18.11
C THR A 16 22.21 -41.29 18.74
N ILE A 17 21.90 -41.39 20.04
CA ILE A 17 21.13 -40.39 20.78
C ILE A 17 21.89 -39.06 20.85
N GLU A 18 23.19 -39.09 21.11
CA GLU A 18 24.02 -37.88 21.18
C GLU A 18 24.09 -37.15 19.84
N HIS A 19 24.25 -37.89 18.73
CA HIS A 19 24.17 -37.35 17.37
C HIS A 19 22.80 -36.73 17.06
N LEU A 20 21.70 -37.39 17.47
CA LEU A 20 20.34 -36.88 17.28
C LEU A 20 20.09 -35.59 18.09
N LEU A 21 20.57 -35.53 19.34
CA LEU A 21 20.49 -34.34 20.18
C LEU A 21 21.28 -33.17 19.59
N GLN A 22 22.48 -33.44 19.06
CA GLN A 22 23.28 -32.42 18.39
C GLN A 22 22.62 -31.91 17.10
N ALA A 23 22.02 -32.81 16.32
CA ALA A 23 21.26 -32.45 15.12
C ALA A 23 20.03 -31.60 15.47
N LEU A 24 19.27 -32.01 16.49
CA LEU A 24 18.10 -31.25 16.97
C LEU A 24 18.51 -29.86 17.48
N GLY A 25 19.61 -29.76 18.22
CA GLY A 25 20.17 -28.48 18.67
C GLY A 25 20.47 -27.55 17.50
N LYS A 26 21.13 -28.05 16.44
CA LYS A 26 21.40 -27.27 15.22
C LYS A 26 20.12 -26.79 14.54
N VAL A 27 19.10 -27.65 14.44
CA VAL A 27 17.79 -27.29 13.86
C VAL A 27 17.08 -26.24 14.69
N MET A 28 17.07 -26.38 16.02
CA MET A 28 16.45 -25.42 16.92
C MET A 28 17.12 -24.05 16.85
N THR A 29 18.46 -23.99 16.81
CA THR A 29 19.19 -22.74 16.65
C THR A 29 18.91 -22.09 15.30
N ALA A 30 18.93 -22.87 14.21
CA ALA A 30 18.60 -22.38 12.87
C ALA A 30 17.16 -21.86 12.78
N HIS A 31 16.21 -22.53 13.44
CA HIS A 31 14.82 -22.09 13.49
C HIS A 31 14.66 -20.77 14.26
N SER A 32 15.31 -20.65 15.43
CA SER A 32 15.30 -19.40 16.21
C SER A 32 15.86 -18.23 15.40
N GLN A 33 16.98 -18.43 14.69
CA GLN A 33 17.57 -17.41 13.81
C GLN A 33 16.65 -17.05 12.64
N ALA A 34 15.98 -18.04 12.03
CA ALA A 34 15.05 -17.79 10.95
C ALA A 34 13.84 -16.96 11.40
N LEU A 35 13.31 -17.21 12.61
CA LEU A 35 12.22 -16.41 13.18
C LEU A 35 12.64 -14.95 13.41
N GLU A 36 13.85 -14.72 13.91
CA GLU A 36 14.40 -13.38 14.11
C GLU A 36 14.51 -12.62 12.78
N ILE A 37 15.08 -13.24 11.74
CA ILE A 37 15.18 -12.65 10.40
C ILE A 37 13.80 -12.30 9.83
N LEU A 38 12.82 -13.21 9.98
CA LEU A 38 11.45 -12.97 9.49
C LEU A 38 10.78 -11.78 10.20
N SER A 39 10.99 -11.63 11.51
CA SER A 39 10.46 -10.47 12.24
C SER A 39 11.05 -9.16 11.75
N LEU A 40 12.38 -9.10 11.56
CA LEU A 40 13.08 -7.92 11.04
C LEU A 40 12.60 -7.56 9.63
N GLN A 41 12.46 -8.56 8.75
CA GLN A 41 11.92 -8.35 7.41
C GLN A 41 10.47 -7.86 7.43
N SER A 42 9.66 -8.34 8.36
CA SER A 42 8.27 -7.88 8.51
C SER A 42 8.21 -6.40 8.88
N GLU A 43 9.05 -5.97 9.82
CA GLU A 43 9.15 -4.57 10.24
C GLU A 43 9.67 -3.68 9.10
N GLU A 44 10.70 -4.11 8.39
CA GLU A 44 11.24 -3.36 7.25
C GLU A 44 10.22 -3.23 6.13
N ASN A 45 9.49 -4.31 5.80
CA ASN A 45 8.41 -4.27 4.83
C ASN A 45 7.29 -3.32 5.25
N LYS A 46 6.94 -3.29 6.55
CA LYS A 46 5.94 -2.36 7.07
C LYS A 46 6.42 -0.91 6.88
N LYS A 47 7.65 -0.61 7.25
CA LYS A 47 8.25 0.73 7.09
C LYS A 47 8.32 1.14 5.63
N LEU A 48 8.70 0.23 4.74
CA LEU A 48 8.75 0.49 3.31
C LEU A 48 7.35 0.80 2.74
N LYS A 49 6.33 0.05 3.15
CA LYS A 49 4.93 0.34 2.78
C LYS A 49 4.50 1.73 3.23
N GLU A 50 4.77 2.10 4.48
CA GLU A 50 4.44 3.43 5.02
C GLU A 50 5.15 4.55 4.22
N GLN A 51 6.41 4.33 3.83
CA GLN A 51 7.14 5.28 3.00
C GLN A 51 6.56 5.39 1.58
N ILE A 52 6.18 4.28 0.97
CA ILE A 52 5.52 4.27 -0.34
C ILE A 52 4.20 5.02 -0.27
N GLU A 53 3.35 4.74 0.73
CA GLU A 53 2.07 5.43 0.92
C GLU A 53 2.25 6.94 1.09
N LEU A 54 3.26 7.36 1.86
CA LEU A 54 3.60 8.78 2.01
C LEU A 54 4.05 9.40 0.69
N LEU A 55 4.94 8.72 -0.04
CA LEU A 55 5.43 9.19 -1.34
C LEU A 55 4.30 9.30 -2.36
N GLU A 56 3.41 8.30 -2.42
CA GLU A 56 2.23 8.33 -3.28
C GLU A 56 1.30 9.49 -2.92
N LYS A 57 1.08 9.73 -1.63
CA LYS A 57 0.26 10.87 -1.17
C LYS A 57 0.86 12.20 -1.60
N VAL A 58 2.15 12.42 -1.37
CA VAL A 58 2.82 13.68 -1.74
C VAL A 58 2.87 13.83 -3.27
N ALA A 59 3.16 12.76 -4.00
CA ALA A 59 3.23 12.79 -5.47
C ALA A 59 1.86 12.97 -6.14
N SER A 60 0.76 12.61 -5.46
CA SER A 60 -0.60 12.74 -5.99
C SER A 60 -1.29 14.04 -5.63
N GLN A 61 -0.73 14.84 -4.71
CA GLN A 61 -1.34 16.08 -4.22
C GLN A 61 -0.68 17.32 -4.81
N ASP A 62 -1.47 18.39 -4.93
CA ASP A 62 -1.00 19.73 -5.22
C ASP A 62 -0.44 20.38 -3.94
N GLY A 63 0.75 20.98 -4.03
CA GLY A 63 1.48 21.47 -2.86
C GLY A 63 0.86 22.71 -2.21
N LEU A 64 0.07 23.49 -2.95
CA LEU A 64 -0.58 24.70 -2.42
C LEU A 64 -1.92 24.37 -1.75
N THR A 65 -2.72 23.53 -2.39
CA THR A 65 -4.12 23.29 -2.04
C THR A 65 -4.38 21.97 -1.32
N GLY A 66 -3.46 21.00 -1.43
CA GLY A 66 -3.63 19.65 -0.89
C GLY A 66 -4.68 18.79 -1.62
N LEU A 67 -5.31 19.31 -2.68
CA LEU A 67 -6.18 18.54 -3.57
C LEU A 67 -5.35 17.58 -4.44
N PHE A 68 -5.99 16.62 -5.09
CA PHE A 68 -5.30 15.80 -6.07
C PHE A 68 -4.83 16.64 -7.25
N ASN A 69 -3.59 16.41 -7.66
CA ASN A 69 -3.00 17.12 -8.79
C ASN A 69 -3.46 16.56 -10.13
N GLN A 70 -3.10 17.27 -11.21
CA GLN A 70 -3.48 16.90 -12.56
C GLN A 70 -2.97 15.52 -13.00
N ALA A 71 -1.77 15.13 -12.55
CA ALA A 71 -1.20 13.82 -12.88
C ALA A 71 -2.04 12.69 -12.29
N TYR A 72 -2.42 12.81 -11.01
CA TYR A 72 -3.32 11.87 -10.36
C TYR A 72 -4.69 11.83 -11.05
N PHE A 73 -5.28 12.98 -11.37
CA PHE A 73 -6.55 13.04 -12.10
C PHE A 73 -6.51 12.26 -13.42
N LYS A 74 -5.46 12.46 -14.24
CA LYS A 74 -5.28 11.73 -15.51
C LYS A 74 -5.13 10.22 -15.29
N GLN A 75 -4.41 9.81 -14.25
CA GLN A 75 -4.27 8.40 -13.88
C GLN A 75 -5.63 7.78 -13.53
N GLN A 76 -6.44 8.48 -12.75
CA GLN A 76 -7.79 8.02 -12.37
C GLN A 76 -8.73 7.95 -13.57
N LEU A 77 -8.71 8.93 -14.48
CA LEU A 77 -9.49 8.87 -15.72
C LEU A 77 -9.12 7.65 -16.57
N LYS A 78 -7.82 7.35 -16.71
CA LYS A 78 -7.37 6.16 -17.44
C LYS A 78 -7.84 4.86 -16.78
N ALA A 79 -7.81 4.80 -15.44
CA ALA A 79 -8.31 3.65 -14.69
C ALA A 79 -9.82 3.44 -14.90
N ILE A 80 -10.60 4.52 -14.89
CA ILE A 80 -12.05 4.50 -15.18
C ILE A 80 -12.30 4.04 -16.62
N GLY A 81 -11.58 4.57 -17.60
CA GLY A 81 -11.69 4.15 -19.01
C GLY A 81 -11.39 2.65 -19.19
N ASN A 82 -10.30 2.15 -18.62
CA ASN A 82 -9.95 0.73 -18.68
C ASN A 82 -10.98 -0.19 -18.00
N ALA A 83 -11.70 0.30 -16.97
CA ALA A 83 -12.78 -0.44 -16.33
C ALA A 83 -14.03 -0.47 -17.23
N TYR A 84 -14.35 0.66 -17.86
CA TYR A 84 -15.43 0.77 -18.83
C TYR A 84 -15.22 -0.17 -20.02
N ASP A 85 -14.03 -0.15 -20.66
CA ASP A 85 -13.69 -1.00 -21.80
C ASP A 85 -13.80 -2.50 -21.46
N ARG A 86 -13.44 -2.90 -20.24
CA ARG A 86 -13.62 -4.28 -19.78
C ARG A 86 -15.09 -4.65 -19.63
N SER A 87 -15.91 -3.77 -19.06
CA SER A 87 -17.34 -4.00 -18.88
C SER A 87 -18.13 -4.05 -20.20
N GLU A 88 -17.69 -3.34 -21.24
CA GLU A 88 -18.32 -3.40 -22.57
C GLU A 88 -18.14 -4.76 -23.25
N ASN A 89 -17.03 -5.46 -22.97
CA ASN A 89 -16.75 -6.80 -23.47
C ASN A 89 -17.51 -7.91 -22.71
N GLU A 90 -18.28 -7.56 -21.68
CA GLU A 90 -19.10 -8.51 -20.92
C GLU A 90 -20.50 -8.69 -21.53
N ALA A 91 -21.10 -9.86 -21.27
CA ALA A 91 -22.46 -10.17 -21.70
C ALA A 91 -23.44 -9.08 -21.22
N PRO A 92 -24.47 -8.72 -22.01
CA PRO A 92 -25.40 -7.61 -21.69
C PRO A 92 -25.99 -7.67 -20.28
N GLU A 93 -26.23 -8.87 -19.76
CA GLU A 93 -26.79 -9.14 -18.44
C GLU A 93 -25.84 -8.83 -17.25
N ARG A 94 -24.53 -8.69 -17.52
CA ARG A 94 -23.51 -8.37 -16.51
C ARG A 94 -22.97 -6.94 -16.61
N ARG A 95 -23.45 -6.16 -17.60
CA ARG A 95 -23.03 -4.77 -17.75
C ARG A 95 -23.53 -3.93 -16.59
N HIS A 96 -22.63 -3.62 -15.67
CA HIS A 96 -22.84 -2.55 -14.70
C HIS A 96 -22.60 -1.21 -15.39
N THR A 97 -23.66 -0.58 -15.91
CA THR A 97 -23.60 0.80 -16.42
C THR A 97 -23.53 1.78 -15.27
N GLN A 98 -22.37 1.89 -14.63
CA GLN A 98 -22.09 3.03 -13.76
C GLN A 98 -21.76 4.24 -14.64
N GLY A 99 -22.72 5.18 -14.74
CA GLY A 99 -22.49 6.45 -15.42
C GLY A 99 -21.45 7.27 -14.66
N ASN A 100 -20.36 7.64 -15.36
CA ASN A 100 -19.34 8.53 -14.82
C ASN A 100 -19.64 9.97 -15.28
N ALA A 101 -19.47 10.94 -14.37
CA ALA A 101 -19.59 12.36 -14.69
C ALA A 101 -18.27 13.08 -14.36
N ILE A 102 -17.93 14.08 -15.16
CA ILE A 102 -16.79 14.97 -14.92
C ILE A 102 -17.35 16.38 -14.71
N ILE A 103 -16.87 17.05 -13.66
CA ILE A 103 -17.20 18.43 -13.34
C ILE A 103 -15.91 19.24 -13.41
N MET A 104 -15.93 20.36 -14.10
CA MET A 104 -14.83 21.32 -14.17
C MET A 104 -15.30 22.64 -13.54
N ILE A 105 -14.51 23.17 -12.62
CA ILE A 105 -14.81 24.37 -11.84
C ILE A 105 -13.66 25.35 -12.05
N ASP A 106 -14.00 26.61 -12.30
CA ASP A 106 -13.03 27.71 -12.38
C ASP A 106 -13.40 28.80 -11.36
N MET A 107 -12.41 29.56 -10.89
CA MET A 107 -12.65 30.65 -9.94
C MET A 107 -12.85 31.96 -10.70
N ASP A 108 -14.10 32.40 -10.77
CA ASP A 108 -14.44 33.69 -11.38
C ASP A 108 -13.67 34.83 -10.71
N TYR A 109 -13.17 35.77 -11.52
CA TYR A 109 -12.46 36.97 -11.06
C TYR A 109 -11.18 36.71 -10.24
N PHE A 110 -10.55 35.55 -10.37
CA PHE A 110 -9.31 35.24 -9.64
C PHE A 110 -8.15 36.20 -9.95
N LYS A 111 -8.01 36.62 -11.22
CA LYS A 111 -6.95 37.56 -11.62
C LYS A 111 -7.08 38.93 -10.93
N PRO A 112 -8.26 39.59 -10.90
CA PRO A 112 -8.48 40.77 -10.08
C PRO A 112 -8.07 40.65 -8.61
N ILE A 113 -8.27 39.48 -7.97
CA ILE A 113 -7.82 39.25 -6.59
C ILE A 113 -6.29 39.35 -6.50
N ASN A 114 -5.58 38.67 -7.39
CA ASN A 114 -4.11 38.74 -7.46
C ASN A 114 -3.62 40.17 -7.75
N ASP A 115 -4.25 40.85 -8.70
CA ASP A 115 -3.82 42.18 -9.14
C ASP A 115 -4.06 43.23 -8.04
N THR A 116 -5.12 43.08 -7.22
CA THR A 116 -5.49 44.03 -6.16
C THR A 116 -4.80 43.75 -4.82
N HIS A 117 -4.66 42.47 -4.47
CA HIS A 117 -4.21 42.04 -3.13
C HIS A 117 -2.90 41.26 -3.13
N GLY A 118 -2.31 41.03 -4.31
CA GLY A 118 -1.07 40.28 -4.48
C GLY A 118 -1.27 38.76 -4.48
N HIS A 119 -0.23 38.05 -4.92
CA HIS A 119 -0.27 36.59 -5.09
C HIS A 119 -0.55 35.82 -3.79
N ALA A 120 -0.06 36.32 -2.64
CA ALA A 120 -0.33 35.68 -1.35
C ALA A 120 -1.84 35.63 -1.03
N ALA A 121 -2.60 36.66 -1.42
CA ALA A 121 -4.06 36.66 -1.25
C ALA A 121 -4.75 35.70 -2.24
N GLY A 122 -4.21 35.55 -3.45
CA GLY A 122 -4.68 34.52 -4.38
C GLY A 122 -4.42 33.10 -3.87
N ASP A 123 -3.26 32.85 -3.28
CA ASP A 123 -2.92 31.57 -2.65
C ASP A 123 -3.87 31.23 -1.50
N GLU A 124 -4.20 32.20 -0.66
CA GLU A 124 -5.21 32.07 0.40
C GLU A 124 -6.60 31.76 -0.17
N ALA A 125 -7.01 32.44 -1.24
CA ALA A 125 -8.28 32.17 -1.91
C ALA A 125 -8.33 30.74 -2.49
N LEU A 126 -7.26 30.28 -3.13
CA LEU A 126 -7.14 28.91 -3.65
C LEU A 126 -7.23 27.87 -2.53
N LYS A 127 -6.50 28.07 -1.43
CA LYS A 127 -6.57 27.19 -0.25
C LYS A 127 -7.97 27.13 0.34
N THR A 128 -8.66 28.27 0.40
CA THR A 128 -10.02 28.37 0.93
C THR A 128 -10.99 27.56 0.07
N VAL A 129 -10.97 27.74 -1.26
CA VAL A 129 -11.82 26.97 -2.17
C VAL A 129 -11.49 25.48 -2.11
N ALA A 130 -10.20 25.13 -2.07
CA ALA A 130 -9.77 23.75 -1.90
C ALA A 130 -10.30 23.12 -0.61
N GLY A 131 -10.33 23.88 0.49
CA GLY A 131 -10.91 23.44 1.77
C GLY A 131 -12.39 23.07 1.65
N TYR A 132 -13.16 23.76 0.81
CA TYR A 132 -14.56 23.41 0.53
C TYR A 132 -14.71 22.17 -0.36
N LEU A 133 -13.80 21.96 -1.30
CA LEU A 133 -13.84 20.82 -2.23
C LEU A 133 -13.34 19.52 -1.60
N ASN A 134 -12.33 19.59 -0.73
CA ASN A 134 -11.63 18.41 -0.23
C ASN A 134 -12.55 17.39 0.48
N PRO A 135 -13.50 17.76 1.37
CA PRO A 135 -14.40 16.78 1.99
C PRO A 135 -15.30 16.04 0.99
N THR A 136 -15.62 16.68 -0.14
CA THR A 136 -16.50 16.14 -1.19
C THR A 136 -15.72 15.26 -2.17
N CYS A 137 -14.47 15.64 -2.45
CA CYS A 137 -13.59 14.94 -3.38
C CYS A 137 -12.67 13.91 -2.70
N ALA A 138 -12.63 13.87 -1.37
CA ALA A 138 -11.89 12.87 -0.61
C ALA A 138 -12.42 11.48 -0.95
N LYS A 139 -11.47 10.58 -1.23
CA LYS A 139 -11.60 9.18 -1.67
C LYS A 139 -12.80 8.47 -1.04
N ARG A 140 -14.02 8.70 -1.55
CA ARG A 140 -15.18 7.89 -1.22
C ARG A 140 -15.00 6.61 -2.02
N MET A 141 -14.26 5.66 -1.43
CA MET A 141 -14.22 4.26 -1.85
C MET A 141 -15.65 3.71 -1.76
N LEU A 142 -16.45 3.99 -2.78
CA LEU A 142 -17.64 3.22 -3.12
C LEU A 142 -17.25 2.27 -4.25
N TRP A 143 -16.33 1.35 -3.97
CA TRP A 143 -16.34 0.05 -4.65
C TRP A 143 -17.04 -0.92 -3.71
N ARG A 144 -18.38 -0.89 -3.74
CA ARG A 144 -19.19 -2.04 -3.33
C ARG A 144 -19.65 -2.70 -4.63
N ALA A 145 -18.95 -3.75 -5.01
CA ALA A 145 -19.46 -4.86 -5.79
C ALA A 145 -19.29 -6.11 -4.93
#